data_AF-A0A8S3SK83-F1
#
_entry.id   AF-A0A8S3SK83-F1
#
_cell.length_a   1.000
_cell.length_b   1.000
_cell.length_c   1.000
_cell.angle_alpha   90.00
_cell.angle_beta   90.00
_cell.angle_gamma   90.00
#
_symmetry.space_group_name_H-M   'P 1'
#
loop_
_entity.id
_entity.type
_entity.pdbx_description
1 polymer ?
#
loop_
_entity_poly.entity_id
_entity_poly.type
_entity_poly.pdbx_seq_one_letter_code
_entity_poly.pdbx_strand_id
1 'polypeptide(L)'
;MRCKYHFSDKTNADTNHPFRIKSGFKPSLANNTIENYLFATKMEICRLKINKVRNNLSKHERAALKTLRSNNNIIIKKADKNSSTVVLDKNLYIKQTLNFLNNSICYEQIHEFNTNKISETIQKMIKQLHKKEYIDDITYKYLANNANIRVGRLYMLPKIHKINHEDREKIKTNKDFLKNIDIPGRPIVSLCNSPIEKIGQFIDHFLKPVVSQLWTYTQDTTSFINKIEQIRAPDDIIMCTFDITSMYNSLTHDEILQAVDRAWYKICRNKHEIPLPPKKDFLRILQFILCNNEFEFNNLIFRQTCGIPMGAPMSPSWLI
;
A
#
# COMPACT_ATOMS: atom_id res chain seq x y z
N MET A 1 29.83 -3.22 5.93
CA MET A 1 30.98 -2.92 6.82
C MET A 1 31.52 -1.51 6.64
N ARG A 2 31.99 -1.09 5.45
CA ARG A 2 32.50 0.29 5.26
C ARG A 2 31.52 1.39 5.72
N CYS A 3 30.23 1.29 5.39
CA CYS A 3 29.25 2.27 5.88
C CYS A 3 29.15 2.26 7.41
N LYS A 4 29.09 1.08 8.04
CA LYS A 4 29.03 0.96 9.51
C LYS A 4 30.25 1.60 10.19
N TYR A 5 31.45 1.46 9.61
CA TYR A 5 32.65 2.12 10.12
C TYR A 5 32.63 3.63 9.86
N HIS A 6 32.27 4.06 8.66
CA HIS A 6 32.20 5.49 8.32
C HIS A 6 31.23 6.28 9.22
N PHE A 7 30.21 5.60 9.77
CA PHE A 7 29.24 6.17 10.69
C PHE A 7 29.45 5.73 12.16
N SER A 8 30.57 5.08 12.53
CA SER A 8 30.76 4.56 13.89
C SER A 8 30.86 5.65 14.95
N ASP A 9 31.47 6.77 14.58
CA ASP A 9 31.76 7.90 15.48
C ASP A 9 30.73 9.02 15.34
N LYS A 10 29.83 8.89 14.36
CA LYS A 10 28.70 9.79 14.20
C LYS A 10 27.60 9.28 15.13
N THR A 11 27.37 10.00 16.23
CA THR A 11 26.09 9.90 16.93
C THR A 11 25.00 10.08 15.89
N ASN A 12 23.94 9.25 15.91
CA ASN A 12 22.78 9.30 14.99
C ASN A 12 22.02 10.66 14.97
N ALA A 13 22.63 11.74 15.45
CA ALA A 13 22.12 13.10 15.47
C ALA A 13 21.83 13.66 14.07
N ASP A 14 22.48 13.15 13.01
CA ASP A 14 22.17 13.57 11.65
C ASP A 14 21.03 12.73 11.04
N THR A 15 19.84 13.33 11.10
CA THR A 15 18.65 13.12 10.26
C THR A 15 17.63 12.06 10.70
N ASN A 16 16.91 12.30 11.80
CA ASN A 16 15.55 11.77 12.02
C ASN A 16 14.52 12.41 11.05
N HIS A 17 14.89 12.57 9.78
CA HIS A 17 13.97 13.05 8.77
C HIS A 17 13.10 11.86 8.29
N PRO A 18 11.76 11.99 8.27
CA PRO A 18 10.85 10.88 7.97
C PRO A 18 10.95 10.44 6.52
N PHE A 19 11.35 11.34 5.61
CA PHE A 19 11.50 11.04 4.19
C PHE A 19 12.96 10.85 3.81
N ARG A 20 13.24 9.76 3.08
CA ARG A 20 14.59 9.40 2.65
C ARG A 20 14.58 8.90 1.21
N ILE A 21 15.57 9.32 0.44
CA ILE A 21 15.84 8.77 -0.88
C ILE A 21 16.89 7.67 -0.72
N LYS A 22 16.78 6.60 -1.50
CA LYS A 22 17.82 5.56 -1.54
C LYS A 22 19.16 6.20 -1.90
N SER A 23 20.11 6.16 -0.98
CA SER A 23 21.44 6.71 -1.19
C SER A 23 22.30 5.75 -2.01
N GLY A 24 22.93 6.25 -3.07
CA GLY A 24 24.00 5.55 -3.78
C GLY A 24 25.38 5.77 -3.14
N PHE A 25 25.45 6.43 -1.97
CA PHE A 25 26.69 6.77 -1.30
C PHE A 25 27.53 5.53 -1.03
N LYS A 26 28.77 5.60 -1.51
CA LYS A 26 29.82 4.63 -1.18
C LYS A 26 30.86 5.39 -0.37
N PRO A 27 31.07 5.02 0.91
CA PRO A 27 32.12 5.63 1.71
C PRO A 27 33.48 5.42 1.06
N SER A 28 34.40 6.36 1.31
CA SER A 28 35.82 6.22 0.97
C SER A 28 36.42 4.98 1.62
N LEU A 29 37.63 4.63 1.20
CA LEU A 29 38.41 3.57 1.84
C LEU A 29 38.53 3.86 3.35
N ALA A 30 38.29 2.84 4.16
CA ALA A 30 38.49 2.89 5.60
C ALA A 30 39.99 2.74 5.94
N ASN A 31 40.31 2.57 7.23
CA ASN A 31 41.67 2.26 7.64
C ASN A 31 42.15 0.91 7.07
N ASN A 32 43.47 0.72 7.05
CA ASN A 32 44.09 -0.49 6.48
C ASN A 32 43.56 -1.77 7.12
N THR A 33 43.26 -1.77 8.43
CA THR A 33 42.71 -2.94 9.14
C THR A 33 41.39 -3.40 8.53
N ILE A 34 40.47 -2.46 8.29
CA ILE A 34 39.15 -2.76 7.74
C ILE A 34 39.24 -3.10 6.26
N GLU A 35 40.09 -2.41 5.50
CA GLU A 35 40.28 -2.71 4.09
C GLU A 35 40.92 -4.09 3.88
N ASN A 36 41.89 -4.46 4.72
CA ASN A 36 42.47 -5.80 4.72
C ASN A 36 41.44 -6.86 5.12
N TYR A 37 40.61 -6.60 6.13
CA TYR A 37 39.53 -7.52 6.51
C TYR A 37 38.49 -7.68 5.40
N LEU A 38 38.08 -6.60 4.75
CA LEU A 38 37.15 -6.62 3.61
C LEU A 38 37.74 -7.38 2.42
N PHE A 39 39.03 -7.16 2.14
CA PHE A 39 39.74 -7.88 1.09
C PHE A 39 39.85 -9.37 1.42
N ALA A 40 40.26 -9.72 2.65
CA ALA A 40 40.33 -11.10 3.12
C ALA A 40 38.95 -11.78 3.07
N THR A 41 37.90 -11.13 3.58
CA THR A 41 36.51 -11.62 3.51
C THR A 41 36.06 -11.81 2.06
N LYS A 42 36.39 -10.87 1.16
CA LYS A 42 36.09 -11.01 -0.27
C LYS A 42 36.82 -12.21 -0.87
N MET A 43 38.09 -12.41 -0.53
CA MET A 43 38.88 -13.57 -0.95
C MET A 43 38.31 -14.88 -0.39
N GLU A 44 37.89 -14.90 0.87
CA GLU A 44 37.19 -16.04 1.48
C GLU A 44 35.88 -16.34 0.77
N ILE A 45 35.04 -15.33 0.51
CA ILE A 45 33.80 -15.49 -0.27
C ILE A 45 34.11 -16.03 -1.67
N CYS A 46 35.15 -15.53 -2.34
CA CYS A 46 35.57 -16.05 -3.65
C CYS A 46 36.10 -17.50 -3.56
N ARG A 47 36.65 -17.89 -2.41
CA ARG A 47 37.12 -19.26 -2.13
C ARG A 47 36.02 -20.19 -1.66
N LEU A 48 34.86 -19.67 -1.25
CA LEU A 48 33.70 -20.50 -0.89
C LEU A 48 33.33 -21.36 -2.09
N LYS A 49 33.48 -22.68 -1.93
CA LYS A 49 32.93 -23.63 -2.87
C LYS A 49 31.42 -23.53 -2.78
N ILE A 50 30.80 -22.87 -3.75
CA ILE A 50 29.35 -22.89 -3.91
C ILE A 50 28.98 -24.33 -4.29
N ASN A 51 28.63 -25.12 -3.29
CA ASN A 51 28.11 -26.45 -3.52
C ASN A 51 26.85 -26.29 -4.39
N LYS A 52 26.77 -27.06 -5.47
CA LYS A 52 25.51 -27.17 -6.23
C LYS A 52 24.48 -27.78 -5.29
N VAL A 53 23.68 -26.92 -4.68
CA VAL A 53 22.55 -27.34 -3.87
C VAL A 53 21.61 -28.07 -4.81
N ARG A 54 21.29 -29.33 -4.48
CA ARG A 54 20.24 -30.05 -5.20
C ARG A 54 18.95 -29.27 -5.03
N ASN A 55 18.24 -29.07 -6.13
CA ASN A 55 16.96 -28.40 -6.04
C ASN A 55 16.05 -29.21 -5.09
N ASN A 56 15.36 -28.53 -4.18
CA ASN A 56 14.41 -29.17 -3.27
C ASN A 56 13.19 -29.74 -4.02
N LEU A 57 13.05 -29.41 -5.31
CA LEU A 57 12.05 -29.94 -6.22
C LEU A 57 12.70 -30.90 -7.23
N SER A 58 12.02 -32.02 -7.46
CA SER A 58 12.32 -32.97 -8.52
C SER A 58 12.31 -32.32 -9.91
N LYS A 59 12.82 -33.03 -10.91
CA LYS A 59 12.73 -32.57 -12.32
C LYS A 59 11.26 -32.40 -12.76
N HIS A 60 10.38 -33.31 -12.34
CA HIS A 60 8.97 -33.29 -12.69
C HIS A 60 8.23 -32.11 -12.05
N GLU A 61 8.45 -31.82 -10.77
CA GLU A 61 7.83 -30.67 -10.10
C GLU A 61 8.27 -29.33 -10.71
N ARG A 62 9.55 -29.20 -11.08
CA ARG A 62 10.03 -28.00 -11.78
C ARG A 62 9.43 -27.84 -13.16
N ALA A 63 9.27 -28.95 -13.89
CA ALA A 63 8.57 -28.93 -15.18
C ALA A 63 7.10 -28.52 -14.97
N ALA A 64 6.41 -29.09 -13.99
CA ALA A 64 5.04 -28.74 -13.64
C ALA A 64 4.90 -27.25 -13.25
N LEU A 65 5.81 -26.69 -12.46
CA LEU A 65 5.82 -25.27 -12.13
C LEU A 65 6.04 -24.37 -13.35
N LYS A 66 6.90 -24.79 -14.28
CA LYS A 66 7.08 -24.08 -15.56
C LYS A 66 5.80 -24.10 -16.37
N THR A 67 5.16 -25.27 -16.51
CA THR A 67 3.88 -25.43 -17.22
C THR A 67 2.77 -24.58 -16.58
N LEU A 68 2.68 -24.60 -15.24
CA LEU A 68 1.71 -23.81 -14.49
C LEU A 68 1.94 -22.31 -14.70
N ARG A 69 3.20 -21.86 -14.66
CA ARG A 69 3.57 -20.45 -14.90
C ARG A 69 3.27 -20.00 -16.34
N SER A 70 3.40 -20.88 -17.33
CA SER A 70 3.09 -20.58 -18.73
C SER A 70 1.61 -20.67 -19.09
N ASN A 71 0.76 -21.16 -18.18
CA ASN A 71 -0.67 -21.28 -18.45
C ASN A 71 -1.37 -19.92 -18.35
N ASN A 72 -1.71 -19.36 -19.51
CA ASN A 72 -2.36 -18.06 -19.61
C ASN A 72 -3.88 -18.08 -19.33
N ASN A 73 -4.47 -19.26 -19.13
CA ASN A 73 -5.91 -19.41 -18.88
C ASN A 73 -6.26 -19.37 -17.39
N ILE A 74 -5.26 -19.35 -16.51
CA ILE A 74 -5.47 -19.32 -15.05
C ILE A 74 -4.89 -18.06 -14.42
N ILE A 75 -5.46 -17.69 -13.28
CA ILE A 75 -4.97 -16.66 -12.38
C ILE A 75 -4.70 -17.28 -11.02
N ILE A 76 -3.49 -17.06 -10.48
CA ILE A 76 -3.09 -17.55 -9.15
C ILE A 76 -3.02 -16.34 -8.21
N LYS A 77 -3.83 -16.35 -7.16
CA LYS A 77 -3.88 -15.28 -6.14
C LYS A 77 -3.88 -15.87 -4.74
N LYS A 78 -3.44 -15.06 -3.77
CA LYS A 78 -3.71 -15.36 -2.36
C LYS A 78 -5.19 -15.12 -2.06
N ALA A 79 -5.77 -15.92 -1.19
CA ALA A 79 -7.11 -15.65 -0.66
C ALA A 79 -7.12 -14.38 0.21
N ASP A 80 -8.28 -13.73 0.31
CA ASP A 80 -8.48 -12.55 1.17
C ASP A 80 -8.31 -12.86 2.66
N LYS A 81 -8.81 -14.03 3.07
CA LYS A 81 -8.66 -14.59 4.41
C LYS A 81 -8.13 -16.00 4.31
N ASN A 82 -7.37 -16.38 5.33
CA ASN A 82 -6.65 -17.65 5.41
C ASN A 82 -5.51 -17.68 4.38
N SER A 83 -4.34 -18.19 4.74
CA SER A 83 -3.12 -18.15 3.92
C SER A 83 -3.15 -19.08 2.69
N SER A 84 -4.34 -19.36 2.15
CA SER A 84 -4.59 -20.26 1.04
C SER A 84 -4.23 -19.63 -0.31
N THR A 85 -3.78 -20.47 -1.23
CA THR A 85 -3.58 -20.13 -2.65
C THR A 85 -4.83 -20.51 -3.44
N VAL A 86 -5.33 -19.59 -4.26
CA VAL A 86 -6.52 -19.76 -5.10
C VAL A 86 -6.07 -19.78 -6.56
N VAL A 87 -6.50 -20.82 -7.28
CA VAL A 87 -6.34 -20.94 -8.74
C VAL A 87 -7.71 -20.72 -9.36
N LEU A 88 -7.83 -19.71 -10.21
CA LEU A 88 -9.07 -19.32 -10.87
C LEU A 88 -8.94 -19.37 -12.39
N ASP A 89 -10.05 -19.61 -13.07
CA ASP A 89 -10.15 -19.30 -14.49
C ASP A 89 -9.96 -17.79 -14.71
N LYS A 90 -9.11 -17.44 -15.68
CA LYS A 90 -8.76 -16.04 -15.95
C LYS A 90 -9.94 -15.22 -16.44
N ASN A 91 -10.81 -15.79 -17.27
CA ASN A 91 -11.96 -15.08 -17.82
C ASN A 91 -13.00 -14.80 -16.73
N LEU A 92 -13.23 -15.76 -15.83
CA LEU A 92 -14.07 -15.57 -14.65
C LEU A 92 -13.53 -14.44 -13.76
N TYR A 93 -12.23 -14.44 -13.47
CA TYR A 93 -11.57 -13.40 -12.67
C TYR A 93 -11.71 -12.02 -13.31
N ILE A 94 -11.47 -11.90 -14.63
CA ILE A 94 -11.62 -10.64 -15.36
C ILE A 94 -13.08 -10.18 -15.31
N LYS A 95 -14.04 -11.05 -15.63
CA LYS A 95 -15.48 -10.74 -15.62
C LYS A 95 -15.94 -10.23 -14.25
N GLN A 96 -15.62 -10.94 -13.17
CA GLN A 96 -16.00 -10.53 -11.81
C GLN A 96 -15.38 -9.19 -11.42
N THR A 97 -14.11 -8.95 -11.79
CA THR A 97 -13.45 -7.68 -11.50
C THR A 97 -14.05 -6.52 -12.31
N LEU A 98 -14.37 -6.73 -13.58
CA LEU A 98 -15.03 -5.72 -14.41
C LEU A 98 -16.46 -5.42 -13.92
N ASN A 99 -17.20 -6.44 -13.47
CA ASN A 99 -18.50 -6.24 -12.83
C ASN A 99 -18.39 -5.34 -11.58
N PHE A 100 -17.35 -5.55 -10.76
CA PHE A 100 -17.07 -4.68 -9.62
C PHE A 100 -16.76 -3.23 -10.04
N LEU A 101 -15.99 -3.05 -11.12
CA LEU A 101 -15.64 -1.74 -11.68
C LEU A 101 -16.77 -1.05 -12.44
N ASN A 102 -17.84 -1.77 -12.77
CA ASN A 102 -19.03 -1.21 -13.43
C ASN A 102 -19.88 -0.31 -12.49
N ASN A 103 -19.46 -0.14 -11.23
CA ASN A 103 -20.09 0.82 -10.33
C ASN A 103 -19.69 2.26 -10.72
N SER A 104 -20.51 2.90 -11.54
CA SER A 104 -20.32 4.26 -12.05
C SER A 104 -20.33 5.35 -10.99
N ILE A 105 -20.77 5.05 -9.75
CA ILE A 105 -20.70 6.00 -8.64
C ILE A 105 -19.25 6.21 -8.22
N CYS A 106 -18.43 5.16 -8.26
CA CYS A 106 -17.11 5.14 -7.63
C CYS A 106 -15.96 4.92 -8.60
N TYR A 107 -16.26 4.43 -9.80
CA TYR A 107 -15.27 4.19 -10.83
C TYR A 107 -15.74 4.75 -12.16
N GLU A 108 -14.83 5.45 -12.82
CA GLU A 108 -15.01 5.98 -14.15
C GLU A 108 -13.95 5.37 -15.05
N GLN A 109 -14.37 4.74 -16.15
CA GLN A 109 -13.42 4.29 -17.16
C GLN A 109 -12.94 5.50 -17.98
N ILE A 110 -11.62 5.64 -18.12
CA ILE A 110 -11.00 6.71 -18.91
C ILE A 110 -10.17 6.13 -20.06
N HIS A 111 -9.91 6.93 -21.09
CA HIS A 111 -9.23 6.48 -22.30
C HIS A 111 -7.70 6.48 -22.18
N GLU A 112 -7.14 7.44 -21.46
CA GLU A 112 -5.70 7.62 -21.36
C GLU A 112 -5.28 8.03 -19.95
N PHE A 113 -4.09 7.57 -19.55
CA PHE A 113 -3.48 8.01 -18.30
C PHE A 113 -2.99 9.43 -18.43
N ASN A 114 -3.42 10.29 -17.51
CA ASN A 114 -2.90 11.65 -17.41
C ASN A 114 -1.63 11.71 -16.56
N THR A 115 -0.83 10.63 -16.51
CA THR A 115 0.35 10.49 -15.66
C THR A 115 1.30 11.69 -15.74
N ASN A 116 1.58 12.18 -16.95
CA ASN A 116 2.47 13.33 -17.16
C ASN A 116 1.86 14.61 -16.57
N LYS A 117 0.59 14.89 -16.87
CA LYS A 117 -0.13 16.06 -16.37
C LYS A 117 -0.29 16.04 -14.84
N ILE A 118 -0.60 14.88 -14.27
CA ILE A 118 -0.68 14.69 -12.81
C ILE A 118 0.70 14.98 -12.20
N SER A 119 1.75 14.37 -12.76
CA SER A 119 3.13 14.56 -12.28
C SER A 119 3.58 16.02 -12.38
N GLU A 120 3.33 16.70 -13.49
CA GLU A 120 3.63 18.12 -13.67
C GLU A 120 2.89 18.99 -12.67
N THR A 121 1.62 18.69 -12.41
CA THR A 121 0.81 19.44 -11.44
C THR A 121 1.35 19.26 -10.03
N ILE A 122 1.65 18.03 -9.63
CA ILE A 122 2.30 17.69 -8.36
C ILE A 122 3.64 18.43 -8.23
N GLN A 123 4.50 18.39 -9.26
CA GLN A 123 5.79 19.07 -9.27
C GLN A 123 5.64 20.59 -9.13
N LYS A 124 4.63 21.19 -9.79
CA LYS A 124 4.32 22.63 -9.62
C LYS A 124 3.91 22.95 -8.19
N MET A 125 3.04 22.13 -7.57
CA MET A 125 2.62 22.29 -6.18
C MET A 125 3.81 22.17 -5.22
N ILE A 126 4.63 21.12 -5.35
CA ILE A 126 5.81 20.88 -4.52
C ILE A 126 6.81 22.04 -4.63
N LYS A 127 7.09 22.52 -5.86
CA LYS A 127 7.96 23.70 -6.07
C LYS A 127 7.43 24.95 -5.40
N GLN A 128 6.11 25.17 -5.42
CA GLN A 128 5.49 26.32 -4.75
C GLN A 128 5.59 26.21 -3.22
N LEU A 129 5.38 25.02 -2.66
CA LEU A 129 5.55 24.77 -1.23
C LEU A 129 6.99 25.04 -0.79
N HIS A 130 7.97 24.55 -1.56
CA HIS A 130 9.38 24.73 -1.27
C HIS A 130 9.81 26.20 -1.39
N LYS A 131 9.39 26.91 -2.44
CA LYS A 131 9.67 28.34 -2.59
C LYS A 131 9.11 29.19 -1.43
N LYS A 132 8.02 28.75 -0.82
CA LYS A 132 7.40 29.39 0.35
C LYS A 132 7.94 28.87 1.69
N GLU A 133 8.95 27.99 1.66
CA GLU A 133 9.55 27.35 2.84
C GLU A 133 8.55 26.54 3.70
N TYR A 134 7.44 26.08 3.09
CA TYR A 134 6.45 25.21 3.74
C TYR A 134 6.89 23.75 3.80
N ILE A 135 7.93 23.39 3.07
CA ILE A 135 8.63 22.10 3.14
C ILE A 135 10.13 22.36 3.08
N ASP A 136 10.91 21.55 3.78
CA ASP A 136 12.37 21.61 3.73
C ASP A 136 12.96 20.98 2.45
N ASP A 137 14.26 21.16 2.27
CA ASP A 137 15.00 20.63 1.11
C ASP A 137 14.98 19.11 0.99
N ILE A 138 14.95 18.39 2.12
CA ILE A 138 14.99 16.92 2.12
C ILE A 138 13.64 16.37 1.67
N THR A 139 12.55 16.93 2.19
CA THR A 139 11.17 16.70 1.80
C THR A 139 10.96 17.04 0.33
N TYR A 140 11.42 18.22 -0.12
CA TYR A 140 11.36 18.61 -1.53
C TYR A 140 12.08 17.59 -2.43
N LYS A 141 13.31 17.21 -2.12
CA LYS A 141 14.07 16.21 -2.89
C LYS A 141 13.34 14.86 -2.93
N TYR A 142 12.78 14.42 -1.80
CA TYR A 142 12.04 13.16 -1.74
C TYR A 142 10.80 13.18 -2.64
N LEU A 143 9.99 14.24 -2.54
CA LEU A 143 8.76 14.43 -3.28
C LEU A 143 9.00 14.67 -4.78
N ALA A 144 10.04 15.43 -5.13
CA ALA A 144 10.39 15.72 -6.51
C ALA A 144 11.01 14.52 -7.25
N ASN A 145 11.50 13.51 -6.52
CA ASN A 145 12.13 12.34 -7.11
C ASN A 145 11.08 11.40 -7.75
N ASN A 146 10.95 11.46 -9.08
CA ASN A 146 9.95 10.70 -9.84
C ASN A 146 10.57 9.57 -10.70
N ALA A 147 11.53 8.83 -10.15
CA ALA A 147 12.14 7.73 -10.89
C ALA A 147 11.13 6.59 -11.14
N ASN A 148 10.93 6.23 -12.41
CA ASN A 148 10.09 5.11 -12.86
C ASN A 148 8.61 5.23 -12.47
N ILE A 149 7.97 6.35 -12.81
CA ILE A 149 6.54 6.53 -12.61
C ILE A 149 5.77 5.39 -13.30
N ARG A 150 4.85 4.79 -12.55
CA ARG A 150 3.97 3.73 -13.03
C ARG A 150 2.54 4.03 -12.67
N VAL A 151 1.69 3.64 -13.58
CA VAL A 151 0.25 3.55 -13.37
C VAL A 151 -0.08 2.61 -12.21
N GLY A 152 -1.07 2.98 -11.40
CA GLY A 152 -1.60 2.11 -10.35
C GLY A 152 -2.16 0.83 -10.95
N ARG A 153 -2.14 -0.29 -10.22
CA ARG A 153 -2.69 -1.56 -10.72
C ARG A 153 -3.70 -2.15 -9.76
N LEU A 154 -4.88 -2.49 -10.27
CA LEU A 154 -5.89 -3.20 -9.50
C LEU A 154 -5.65 -4.71 -9.58
N TYR A 155 -5.87 -5.39 -8.46
CA TYR A 155 -6.11 -6.83 -8.44
C TYR A 155 -7.10 -7.20 -7.33
N MET A 156 -7.81 -8.31 -7.52
CA MET A 156 -8.76 -8.83 -6.54
C MET A 156 -8.13 -9.95 -5.71
N LEU A 157 -8.36 -9.94 -4.40
CA LEU A 157 -8.11 -11.07 -3.50
C LEU A 157 -9.42 -11.84 -3.30
N PRO A 158 -9.54 -13.11 -3.74
CA PRO A 158 -10.79 -13.86 -3.65
C PRO A 158 -11.22 -14.11 -2.20
N LYS A 159 -12.45 -13.72 -1.85
CA LYS A 159 -13.08 -13.99 -0.53
C LYS A 159 -13.73 -15.36 -0.52
N ILE A 160 -12.92 -16.42 -0.70
CA ILE A 160 -13.43 -17.80 -0.75
C ILE A 160 -14.25 -18.20 0.49
N HIS A 161 -14.05 -17.55 1.64
CA HIS A 161 -14.82 -17.76 2.87
C HIS A 161 -16.28 -17.26 2.81
N LYS A 162 -16.63 -16.44 1.81
CA LYS A 162 -17.99 -15.95 1.59
C LYS A 162 -18.83 -16.89 0.71
N ILE A 163 -18.23 -17.94 0.13
CA ILE A 163 -18.97 -18.99 -0.57
C ILE A 163 -19.71 -19.82 0.49
N ASN A 164 -21.05 -19.87 0.39
CA ASN A 164 -21.91 -20.60 1.31
C ASN A 164 -21.72 -22.13 1.17
N HIS A 165 -22.29 -22.89 2.11
CA HIS A 165 -22.10 -24.34 2.15
C HIS A 165 -22.71 -25.04 0.92
N GLU A 166 -23.92 -24.65 0.51
CA GLU A 166 -24.62 -25.28 -0.62
C GLU A 166 -23.85 -25.11 -1.93
N ASP A 167 -23.35 -23.91 -2.20
CA ASP A 167 -22.56 -23.61 -3.39
C ASP A 167 -21.24 -24.38 -3.37
N ARG A 168 -20.63 -24.59 -2.21
CA ARG A 168 -19.43 -25.45 -2.09
C ARG A 168 -19.73 -26.89 -2.47
N GLU A 169 -20.84 -27.44 -1.99
CA GLU A 169 -21.21 -28.82 -2.33
C GLU A 169 -21.50 -28.95 -3.84
N LYS A 170 -22.20 -27.98 -4.43
CA LYS A 170 -22.44 -27.93 -5.88
C LYS A 170 -21.14 -27.82 -6.69
N ILE A 171 -20.16 -27.01 -6.24
CA ILE A 171 -18.84 -26.90 -6.88
C ILE A 171 -18.07 -28.23 -6.83
N LYS A 172 -18.16 -28.97 -5.71
CA LYS A 172 -17.50 -30.27 -5.57
C LYS A 172 -18.04 -31.28 -6.57
N THR A 173 -19.35 -31.31 -6.79
CA THR A 173 -20.00 -32.21 -7.73
C THR A 173 -19.89 -31.76 -9.19
N ASN A 174 -19.90 -30.45 -9.43
CA ASN A 174 -19.79 -29.86 -10.77
C ASN A 174 -18.94 -28.58 -10.73
N LYS A 175 -17.69 -28.67 -11.19
CA LYS A 175 -16.77 -27.53 -11.21
C LYS A 175 -17.23 -26.37 -12.10
N ASP A 176 -18.02 -26.63 -13.14
CA ASP A 176 -18.55 -25.57 -14.00
C ASP A 176 -19.56 -24.68 -13.29
N PHE A 177 -20.15 -25.14 -12.18
CA PHE A 177 -21.02 -24.32 -11.34
C PHE A 177 -20.31 -23.06 -10.81
N LEU A 178 -18.98 -23.07 -10.72
CA LEU A 178 -18.19 -21.90 -10.34
C LEU A 178 -18.43 -20.69 -11.25
N LYS A 179 -18.79 -20.91 -12.52
CA LYS A 179 -19.11 -19.84 -13.49
C LYS A 179 -20.43 -19.12 -13.18
N ASN A 180 -21.30 -19.75 -12.39
CA ASN A 180 -22.62 -19.25 -12.02
C ASN A 180 -22.65 -18.57 -10.65
N ILE A 181 -21.53 -18.57 -9.93
CA ILE A 181 -21.40 -17.95 -8.62
C ILE A 181 -20.57 -16.68 -8.74
N ASP A 182 -21.00 -15.62 -8.07
CA ASP A 182 -20.15 -14.47 -7.82
C ASP A 182 -19.23 -14.76 -6.63
N ILE A 183 -17.92 -14.71 -6.84
CA ILE A 183 -16.93 -14.86 -5.76
C ILE A 183 -16.48 -13.46 -5.41
N PRO A 184 -16.94 -12.88 -4.29
CA PRO A 184 -16.57 -11.52 -3.94
C PRO A 184 -15.06 -11.41 -3.84
N GLY A 185 -14.47 -10.40 -4.45
CA GLY A 185 -13.05 -10.08 -4.29
C GLY A 185 -12.86 -8.85 -3.40
N ARG A 186 -11.77 -8.81 -2.63
CA ARG A 186 -11.28 -7.54 -2.07
C ARG A 186 -10.44 -6.84 -3.14
N PRO A 187 -10.84 -5.65 -3.62
CA PRO A 187 -10.03 -4.88 -4.54
C PRO A 187 -8.80 -4.36 -3.81
N ILE A 188 -7.64 -4.46 -4.46
CA ILE A 188 -6.39 -3.86 -4.01
C ILE A 188 -5.82 -3.03 -5.15
N VAL A 189 -5.74 -1.73 -4.94
CA VAL A 189 -5.11 -0.75 -5.84
C VAL A 189 -3.67 -0.55 -5.38
N SER A 190 -2.74 -1.15 -6.11
CA SER A 190 -1.31 -0.96 -5.91
C SER A 190 -0.87 0.36 -6.54
N LEU A 191 -0.61 1.38 -5.72
CA LEU A 191 -0.09 2.68 -6.15
C LEU A 191 1.44 2.78 -6.14
N CYS A 192 2.15 1.65 -6.14
CA CYS A 192 3.61 1.64 -6.12
C CYS A 192 4.22 2.36 -7.33
N ASN A 193 5.04 3.38 -7.05
CA ASN A 193 5.63 4.34 -7.98
C ASN A 193 4.60 5.16 -8.78
N SER A 194 3.37 5.31 -8.29
CA SER A 194 2.42 6.23 -8.93
C SER A 194 2.76 7.69 -8.64
N PRO A 195 2.30 8.64 -9.48
CA PRO A 195 2.53 10.07 -9.24
C PRO A 195 2.09 10.52 -7.84
N ILE A 196 1.00 9.93 -7.32
CA ILE A 196 0.38 10.32 -6.06
C ILE A 196 0.96 9.60 -4.83
N GLU A 197 1.79 8.57 -4.99
CA GLU A 197 2.29 7.74 -3.89
C GLU A 197 3.03 8.58 -2.85
N LYS A 198 4.06 9.32 -3.29
CA LYS A 198 4.95 10.05 -2.39
C LYS A 198 4.30 11.23 -1.72
N ILE A 199 3.49 11.98 -2.47
CA ILE A 199 2.73 13.11 -1.92
C ILE A 199 1.61 12.60 -0.99
N GLY A 200 1.07 11.41 -1.23
CA GLY A 200 0.18 10.71 -0.29
C GLY A 200 0.88 10.30 1.00
N GLN A 201 2.09 9.76 0.92
CA GLN A 201 2.92 9.47 2.11
C GLN A 201 3.26 10.74 2.90
N PHE A 202 3.43 11.87 2.22
CA PHE A 202 3.64 13.17 2.86
C PHE A 202 2.43 13.63 3.67
N ILE A 203 1.22 13.55 3.11
CA ILE A 203 -0.01 13.87 3.86
C ILE A 203 -0.22 12.90 5.03
N ASP A 204 0.00 11.61 4.79
CA ASP A 204 -0.16 10.55 5.78
C ASP A 204 0.77 10.69 6.99
N HIS A 205 1.98 11.24 6.80
CA HIS A 205 2.90 11.55 7.90
C HIS A 205 2.25 12.42 8.98
N PHE A 206 1.45 13.42 8.58
CA PHE A 206 0.78 14.34 9.52
C PHE A 206 -0.51 13.76 10.10
N LEU A 207 -1.20 12.88 9.36
CA LEU A 207 -2.48 12.30 9.80
C LEU A 207 -2.30 11.12 10.75
N LYS A 208 -1.28 10.28 10.54
CA LYS A 208 -1.00 9.10 11.38
C LYS A 208 -0.97 9.38 12.88
N PRO A 209 -0.24 10.40 13.38
CA PRO A 209 -0.23 10.71 14.81
C PRO A 209 -1.61 11.08 15.35
N VAL A 210 -2.45 11.77 14.56
CA VAL A 210 -3.80 12.14 14.98
C VAL A 210 -4.70 10.91 15.11
N VAL A 211 -4.58 9.96 14.19
CA VAL A 211 -5.36 8.70 14.22
C VAL A 211 -5.08 7.93 15.51
N SER A 212 -3.82 7.88 15.96
CA SER A 212 -3.45 7.20 17.20
C SER A 212 -4.03 7.83 18.48
N GLN A 213 -4.52 9.07 18.38
CA GLN A 213 -5.13 9.81 19.49
C GLN A 213 -6.66 9.73 19.49
N LEU A 214 -7.27 9.05 18.53
CA LEU A 214 -8.71 8.83 18.52
C LEU A 214 -9.10 7.86 19.63
N TRP A 215 -10.24 8.10 20.28
CA TRP A 215 -10.75 7.19 21.31
C TRP A 215 -11.12 5.81 20.76
N THR A 216 -11.47 5.74 19.47
CA THR A 216 -11.74 4.49 18.72
C THR A 216 -10.48 3.77 18.27
N TYR A 217 -9.30 4.40 18.37
CA TYR A 217 -8.05 3.84 17.87
C TYR A 217 -7.73 2.51 18.54
N THR A 218 -7.48 1.49 17.73
CA THR A 218 -7.06 0.17 18.19
C THR A 218 -5.80 -0.21 17.43
N GLN A 219 -4.70 -0.38 18.15
CA GLN A 219 -3.38 -0.60 17.55
C GLN A 219 -3.27 -1.98 16.89
N ASP A 220 -3.68 -3.01 17.61
CA ASP A 220 -3.59 -4.41 17.19
C ASP A 220 -4.59 -5.28 17.97
N THR A 221 -4.63 -6.56 17.62
CA THR A 221 -5.51 -7.56 18.25
C THR A 221 -5.27 -7.67 19.76
N THR A 222 -4.03 -7.57 20.22
CA THR A 222 -3.70 -7.65 21.64
C THR A 222 -4.23 -6.44 22.41
N SER A 223 -4.05 -5.23 21.86
CA SER A 223 -4.61 -4.00 22.42
C SER A 223 -6.14 -4.05 22.50
N PHE A 224 -6.81 -4.63 21.50
CA PHE A 224 -8.26 -4.82 21.52
C PHE A 224 -8.72 -5.77 22.62
N ILE A 225 -8.08 -6.94 22.74
CA ILE A 225 -8.40 -7.94 23.76
C ILE A 225 -8.25 -7.32 25.15
N ASN A 226 -7.12 -6.64 25.41
CA ASN A 226 -6.86 -5.97 26.68
C ASN A 226 -7.94 -4.92 27.02
N LYS A 227 -8.47 -4.20 26.03
CA LYS A 227 -9.56 -3.24 26.25
C LYS A 227 -10.88 -3.92 26.60
N ILE A 228 -11.23 -5.01 25.92
CA ILE A 228 -12.48 -5.73 26.18
C ILE A 228 -12.44 -6.43 27.53
N GLU A 229 -11.33 -7.05 27.90
CA GLU A 229 -11.19 -7.76 29.19
C GLU A 229 -11.32 -6.83 30.41
N GLN A 230 -11.12 -5.52 30.22
CA GLN A 230 -11.33 -4.51 31.26
C GLN A 230 -12.81 -4.11 31.44
N ILE A 231 -13.68 -4.45 30.49
CA ILE A 231 -15.10 -4.11 30.56
C ILE A 231 -15.80 -5.07 31.52
N ARG A 232 -16.30 -4.56 32.64
CA ARG A 232 -17.20 -5.29 33.53
C ARG A 232 -18.63 -5.10 33.05
N ALA A 233 -19.24 -6.16 32.54
CA ALA A 233 -20.64 -6.15 32.12
C ALA A 233 -21.52 -6.92 33.12
N PRO A 234 -22.78 -6.50 33.32
CA PRO A 234 -23.80 -7.29 34.00
C PRO A 234 -24.08 -8.64 33.32
N ASP A 235 -24.69 -9.58 34.04
CA ASP A 235 -25.03 -10.90 33.49
C ASP A 235 -26.15 -10.87 32.43
N ASP A 236 -26.90 -9.76 32.35
CA ASP A 236 -28.06 -9.57 31.47
C ASP A 236 -27.74 -8.75 30.20
N ILE A 237 -26.52 -8.87 29.65
CA ILE A 237 -26.13 -8.17 28.42
C ILE A 237 -26.26 -9.03 27.15
N ILE A 238 -26.62 -8.37 26.05
CA ILE A 238 -26.53 -8.93 24.70
C ILE A 238 -25.37 -8.26 23.98
N MET A 239 -24.42 -9.05 23.50
CA MET A 239 -23.34 -8.55 22.65
C MET A 239 -23.84 -8.40 21.21
N CYS A 240 -23.66 -7.19 20.66
CA CYS A 240 -23.97 -6.89 19.27
C CYS A 240 -22.68 -6.53 18.52
N THR A 241 -22.53 -7.02 17.30
CA THR A 241 -21.42 -6.68 16.41
C THR A 241 -21.96 -6.08 15.12
N PHE A 242 -21.42 -4.94 14.70
CA PHE A 242 -21.76 -4.29 13.45
C PHE A 242 -20.53 -4.26 12.53
N ASP A 243 -20.72 -4.50 11.24
CA ASP A 243 -19.68 -4.43 10.22
C ASP A 243 -20.12 -3.45 9.12
N ILE A 244 -19.28 -2.47 8.80
CA ILE A 244 -19.60 -1.48 7.76
C ILE A 244 -19.33 -2.12 6.41
N THR A 245 -20.38 -2.23 5.59
CA THR A 245 -20.23 -2.69 4.21
C THR A 245 -19.46 -1.69 3.38
N SER A 246 -18.37 -2.13 2.75
CA SER A 246 -17.64 -1.35 1.74
C SER A 246 -17.11 0.02 2.21
N MET A 247 -16.71 0.16 3.48
CA MET A 247 -16.24 1.41 4.10
C MET A 247 -15.37 2.30 3.19
N TYR A 248 -14.32 1.75 2.55
CA TYR A 248 -13.42 2.52 1.68
C TYR A 248 -14.07 3.06 0.41
N ASN A 249 -15.19 2.46 -0.05
CA ASN A 249 -15.91 2.86 -1.25
C ASN A 249 -17.19 3.64 -0.94
N SER A 250 -17.50 3.89 0.33
CA SER A 250 -18.73 4.57 0.74
C SER A 250 -18.53 6.04 1.09
N LEU A 251 -17.28 6.50 1.16
CA LEU A 251 -16.93 7.85 1.55
C LEU A 251 -16.82 8.76 0.33
N THR A 252 -17.45 9.92 0.37
CA THR A 252 -17.24 10.97 -0.62
C THR A 252 -15.92 11.69 -0.36
N HIS A 253 -15.31 12.28 -1.40
CA HIS A 253 -14.12 13.10 -1.22
C HIS A 253 -14.36 14.29 -0.29
N ASP A 254 -15.57 14.86 -0.32
CA ASP A 254 -15.95 15.98 0.54
C ASP A 254 -16.03 15.58 2.01
N GLU A 255 -16.58 14.41 2.33
CA GLU A 255 -16.60 13.89 3.71
C GLU A 255 -15.17 13.69 4.26
N ILE A 256 -14.27 13.16 3.44
CA ILE A 256 -12.85 12.98 3.82
C ILE A 256 -12.18 14.32 4.07
N LEU A 257 -12.39 15.29 3.17
CA LEU A 257 -11.83 16.64 3.32
C LEU A 257 -12.38 17.33 4.57
N GLN A 258 -13.68 17.21 4.85
CA GLN A 258 -14.31 17.76 6.06
C GLN A 258 -13.82 17.07 7.33
N ALA A 259 -13.60 15.76 7.31
CA ALA A 259 -13.03 15.03 8.44
C ALA A 259 -11.63 15.55 8.79
N VAL A 260 -10.76 15.69 7.79
CA VAL A 260 -9.41 16.26 7.97
C VAL A 260 -9.48 17.73 8.39
N ASP A 261 -10.42 18.51 7.84
CA ASP A 261 -10.65 19.90 8.22
C ASP A 261 -11.01 20.04 9.71
N ARG A 262 -11.93 19.21 10.21
CA ARG A 262 -12.32 19.14 11.62
C ARG A 262 -11.19 18.65 12.52
N ALA A 263 -10.35 17.73 12.03
CA ALA A 263 -9.19 17.22 12.75
C ALA A 263 -7.98 18.18 12.72
N TRP A 264 -8.04 19.29 11.98
CA TRP A 264 -6.90 20.18 11.74
C TRP A 264 -6.24 20.70 13.02
N TYR A 265 -7.03 21.03 14.05
CA TYR A 265 -6.48 21.50 15.32
C TYR A 265 -5.60 20.44 16.01
N LYS A 266 -5.94 19.14 15.86
CA LYS A 266 -5.11 18.05 16.39
C LYS A 266 -3.82 17.90 15.60
N ILE A 267 -3.88 18.08 14.28
CA ILE A 267 -2.68 18.11 13.42
C ILE A 267 -1.75 19.23 13.90
N CYS A 268 -2.24 20.45 14.12
CA CYS A 268 -1.41 21.56 14.59
C CYS A 268 -0.80 21.37 15.98
N ARG A 269 -1.49 20.67 16.89
CA ARG A 269 -0.99 20.42 18.26
C ARG A 269 0.06 19.33 18.32
N ASN A 270 0.16 18.48 17.30
CA ASN A 270 1.18 17.45 17.25
C ASN A 270 2.56 18.05 16.95
N LYS A 271 3.58 17.46 17.57
CA LYS A 271 4.97 17.78 17.24
C LYS A 271 5.33 17.10 15.92
N HIS A 272 5.79 17.88 14.96
CA HIS A 272 6.23 17.39 13.65
C HIS A 272 7.75 17.44 13.54
N GLU A 273 8.33 16.45 12.86
CA GLU A 273 9.77 16.39 12.57
C GLU A 273 10.16 17.32 11.41
N ILE A 274 9.17 17.75 10.64
CA ILE A 274 9.29 18.58 9.44
C ILE A 274 8.25 19.72 9.48
N PRO A 275 8.42 20.79 8.69
CA PRO A 275 7.44 21.87 8.61
C PRO A 275 6.04 21.37 8.20
N LEU A 276 5.01 21.81 8.93
CA LEU A 276 3.61 21.58 8.58
C LEU A 276 3.14 22.64 7.57
N PRO A 277 2.70 22.26 6.36
CA PRO A 277 2.16 23.21 5.40
C PRO A 277 0.87 23.88 5.90
N PRO A 278 0.53 25.09 5.42
CA PRO A 278 -0.74 25.70 5.75
C PRO A 278 -1.94 24.84 5.35
N LYS A 279 -3.01 24.93 6.15
CA LYS A 279 -4.27 24.18 5.97
C LYS A 279 -4.78 24.16 4.54
N LYS A 280 -4.79 25.32 3.88
CA LYS A 280 -5.28 25.48 2.50
C LYS A 280 -4.49 24.64 1.51
N ASP A 281 -3.16 24.66 1.61
CA ASP A 281 -2.29 23.89 0.72
C ASP A 281 -2.39 22.39 1.04
N PHE A 282 -2.47 22.03 2.32
CA PHE A 282 -2.65 20.64 2.76
C PHE A 282 -3.94 20.01 2.22
N LEU A 283 -5.09 20.68 2.39
CA LEU A 283 -6.38 20.19 1.89
C LEU A 283 -6.42 20.17 0.36
N ARG A 284 -5.77 21.13 -0.30
CA ARG A 284 -5.64 21.13 -1.77
C ARG A 284 -4.84 19.93 -2.26
N ILE A 285 -3.76 19.57 -1.58
CA ILE A 285 -2.97 18.36 -1.90
C ILE A 285 -3.83 17.11 -1.70
N LEU A 286 -4.51 16.99 -0.57
CA LEU A 286 -5.38 15.84 -0.28
C LEU A 286 -6.48 15.68 -1.34
N GLN A 287 -7.18 16.78 -1.67
CA GLN A 287 -8.20 16.79 -2.72
C GLN A 287 -7.62 16.37 -4.06
N PHE A 288 -6.42 16.87 -4.41
CA PHE A 288 -5.76 16.49 -5.65
C PHE A 288 -5.45 14.99 -5.69
N ILE A 289 -4.98 14.40 -4.59
CA ILE A 289 -4.69 12.96 -4.52
C ILE A 289 -5.96 12.13 -4.70
N LEU A 290 -7.05 12.49 -4.01
CA LEU A 290 -8.33 11.80 -4.08
C LEU A 290 -8.90 11.83 -5.51
N CYS A 291 -8.90 12.99 -6.16
CA CYS A 291 -9.46 13.15 -7.51
C CYS A 291 -8.60 12.60 -8.65
N ASN A 292 -7.34 12.22 -8.40
CA ASN A 292 -6.40 11.76 -9.43
C ASN A 292 -5.88 10.34 -9.13
N ASN A 293 -6.67 9.53 -8.43
CA ASN A 293 -6.37 8.13 -8.20
C ASN A 293 -6.74 7.29 -9.44
N GLU A 294 -5.79 7.15 -10.36
CA GLU A 294 -5.92 6.37 -11.60
C GLU A 294 -5.19 5.02 -11.50
N PHE A 295 -5.81 3.95 -12.03
CA PHE A 295 -5.24 2.62 -12.07
C PHE A 295 -5.69 1.81 -13.29
N GLU A 296 -4.93 0.77 -13.60
CA GLU A 296 -5.19 -0.15 -14.71
C GLU A 296 -5.71 -1.50 -14.20
N PHE A 297 -6.65 -2.06 -14.94
CA PHE A 297 -7.04 -3.46 -14.85
C PHE A 297 -7.29 -4.04 -16.24
N ASN A 298 -6.63 -5.15 -16.59
CA ASN A 298 -6.83 -5.85 -17.87
C ASN A 298 -6.73 -4.91 -19.10
N ASN A 299 -5.68 -4.06 -19.15
CA ASN A 299 -5.45 -3.05 -20.19
C ASN A 299 -6.53 -1.96 -20.29
N LEU A 300 -7.48 -1.89 -19.36
CA LEU A 300 -8.45 -0.81 -19.24
C LEU A 300 -8.05 0.10 -18.08
N ILE A 301 -8.36 1.39 -18.22
CA ILE A 301 -7.97 2.43 -17.29
C ILE A 301 -9.19 2.94 -16.55
N PHE A 302 -9.05 3.09 -15.23
CA PHE A 302 -10.10 3.57 -14.37
C PHE A 302 -9.58 4.68 -13.46
N ARG A 303 -10.45 5.64 -13.15
CA ARG A 303 -10.28 6.64 -12.12
C ARG A 303 -11.27 6.38 -11.01
N GLN A 304 -10.79 6.43 -9.77
CA GLN A 304 -11.67 6.39 -8.61
C GLN A 304 -12.28 7.79 -8.38
N THR A 305 -13.61 7.87 -8.40
CA THR A 305 -14.39 9.11 -8.23
C THR A 305 -15.00 9.23 -6.83
N CYS A 306 -15.09 8.11 -6.11
CA CYS A 306 -15.60 8.03 -4.74
C CYS A 306 -14.66 7.14 -3.91
N GLY A 307 -14.57 7.43 -2.62
CA GLY A 307 -13.86 6.60 -1.66
C GLY A 307 -12.35 6.81 -1.66
N ILE A 308 -11.64 5.80 -1.17
CA ILE A 308 -10.20 5.81 -0.98
C ILE A 308 -9.62 4.50 -1.52
N PRO A 309 -8.45 4.50 -2.20
CA PRO A 309 -7.85 3.29 -2.74
C PRO A 309 -7.56 2.26 -1.64
N MET A 310 -8.23 1.11 -1.72
CA MET A 310 -7.90 -0.03 -0.86
C MET A 310 -6.49 -0.53 -1.20
N GLY A 311 -5.58 -0.59 -0.22
CA GLY A 311 -4.21 -1.10 -0.40
C GLY A 311 -3.12 -0.05 -0.54
N ALA A 312 -3.49 1.23 -0.61
CA ALA A 312 -2.54 2.31 -0.50
C ALA A 312 -2.18 2.54 1.00
N PRO A 313 -0.88 2.57 1.37
CA PRO A 313 -0.46 2.66 2.78
C PRO A 313 -0.98 3.88 3.54
N MET A 314 -1.29 4.96 2.81
CA MET A 314 -1.79 6.22 3.35
C MET A 314 -3.30 6.22 3.63
N SER A 315 -4.05 5.32 3.01
CA SER A 315 -5.51 5.32 3.04
C SER A 315 -6.14 5.12 4.42
N PRO A 316 -5.61 4.26 5.32
CA PRO A 316 -6.19 4.10 6.65
C PRO A 316 -6.22 5.40 7.46
N SER A 317 -5.20 6.24 7.32
CA SER A 317 -5.10 7.46 8.12
C SER A 317 -6.04 8.57 7.66
N TRP A 318 -6.66 8.41 6.49
CA TRP A 318 -7.60 9.38 5.92
C TRP A 318 -9.04 9.13 6.41
N LEU A 319 -9.28 8.05 7.17
CA LEU A 319 -10.56 7.69 7.78
C LEU A 319 -10.73 8.28 9.20
N ILE A 320 -10.25 9.51 9.39
CA ILE A 320 -10.05 10.13 10.71
C ILE A 320 -11.30 10.72 11.34
#